data_AF-A0A5C4J444-F1
#
_entry.id   AF-A0A5C4J444-F1
#
_cell.length_a   1.000
_cell.length_b   1.000
_cell.length_c   1.000
_cell.angle_alpha   90.00
_cell.angle_beta   90.00
_cell.angle_gamma   90.00
#
_symmetry.space_group_name_H-M   'P 1'
#
loop_
_entity.id
_entity.type
_entity.pdbx_description
1 polymer ?
#
loop_
_entity_poly.entity_id
_entity_poly.type
_entity_poly.pdbx_seq_one_letter_code
_entity_poly.pdbx_strand_id
1 'polypeptide(L)'
;MSGEAKRNFLAAAGAQGDPEALTETFREALQAFGSNTEDNVAAAQRVVFKALQRDGGGTATALALNSTNASLADVLNAAEGTEIPDSVRDAFPELDQEDWDAVLRVATLVLIALEP
;
A
#
# COMPACT_ATOMS: atom_id res chain seq x y z
N MET A 1 -1.58 6.22 -19.12
CA MET A 1 -0.67 5.24 -18.49
C MET A 1 -0.39 4.13 -19.50
N SER A 2 0.88 3.78 -19.77
CA SER A 2 1.20 2.71 -20.73
C SER A 2 0.92 1.34 -20.11
N GLY A 3 0.55 0.35 -20.93
CA GLY A 3 0.38 -1.04 -20.46
C GLY A 3 1.67 -1.71 -19.98
N GLU A 4 2.82 -1.07 -20.19
CA GLU A 4 4.13 -1.50 -19.69
C GLU A 4 4.34 -1.09 -18.23
N ALA A 5 4.02 0.16 -17.86
CA ALA A 5 4.11 0.62 -16.47
C ALA A 5 3.27 -0.24 -15.52
N LYS A 6 2.05 -0.61 -15.95
CA LYS A 6 1.18 -1.51 -15.18
C LYS A 6 1.78 -2.90 -14.98
N ARG A 7 2.44 -3.48 -16.01
CA ARG A 7 3.09 -4.79 -15.90
C ARG A 7 4.31 -4.74 -14.98
N ASN A 8 5.11 -3.70 -15.08
CA ASN A 8 6.29 -3.53 -14.25
C ASN A 8 5.92 -3.38 -12.77
N PHE A 9 4.85 -2.63 -12.47
CA PHE A 9 4.31 -2.52 -11.10
C PHE A 9 3.89 -3.89 -10.54
N LEU A 10 3.12 -4.66 -11.29
CA LEU A 10 2.68 -5.99 -10.82
C LEU A 10 3.85 -6.96 -10.65
N ALA A 11 4.87 -6.88 -11.50
CA ALA A 11 6.08 -7.70 -11.38
C ALA A 11 6.90 -7.32 -10.14
N ALA A 12 7.11 -6.03 -9.89
CA ALA A 12 7.79 -5.53 -8.70
C ALA A 12 7.06 -5.91 -7.41
N ALA A 13 5.74 -5.83 -7.43
CA ALA A 13 4.90 -6.13 -6.28
C ALA A 13 4.81 -7.65 -5.97
N GLY A 14 5.14 -8.52 -6.92
CA GLY A 14 5.25 -9.97 -6.70
C GLY A 14 6.69 -10.47 -6.58
N ALA A 15 7.67 -9.58 -6.50
CA ALA A 15 9.09 -9.95 -6.45
C ALA A 15 9.47 -10.48 -5.06
N GLN A 16 10.35 -11.48 -5.03
CA GLN A 16 11.00 -11.96 -3.81
C GLN A 16 12.47 -11.59 -3.83
N GLY A 17 13.05 -11.37 -2.65
CA GLY A 17 14.48 -11.10 -2.53
C GLY A 17 14.81 -10.21 -1.35
N ASP A 18 15.97 -9.55 -1.46
CA ASP A 18 16.47 -8.63 -0.45
C ASP A 18 15.51 -7.42 -0.29
N PRO A 19 15.12 -7.03 0.95
CA PRO A 19 14.16 -5.95 1.18
C PRO A 19 14.58 -4.58 0.62
N GLU A 20 15.88 -4.28 0.55
CA GLU A 20 16.36 -3.02 -0.03
C GLU A 20 16.17 -3.00 -1.54
N ALA A 21 16.53 -4.08 -2.22
CA ALA A 21 16.29 -4.24 -3.66
C ALA A 21 14.79 -4.20 -4.02
N LEU A 22 13.94 -4.85 -3.20
CA LEU A 22 12.49 -4.80 -3.36
C LEU A 22 11.94 -3.38 -3.17
N THR A 23 12.46 -2.65 -2.18
CA THR A 23 12.08 -1.25 -1.93
C THR A 23 12.34 -0.37 -3.14
N GLU A 24 13.54 -0.45 -3.72
CA GLU A 24 13.89 0.40 -4.86
C GLU A 24 13.04 0.05 -6.08
N THR A 25 12.95 -1.24 -6.41
CA THR A 25 12.15 -1.73 -7.54
C THR A 25 10.68 -1.30 -7.43
N PHE A 26 10.09 -1.42 -6.22
CA PHE A 26 8.71 -1.01 -5.99
C PHE A 26 8.52 0.51 -6.10
N ARG A 27 9.44 1.32 -5.58
CA ARG A 27 9.36 2.79 -5.67
C ARG A 27 9.45 3.28 -7.09
N GLU A 28 10.37 2.74 -7.88
CA GLU A 28 10.49 3.05 -9.30
C GLU A 28 9.21 2.67 -10.05
N ALA A 29 8.68 1.48 -9.79
CA ALA A 29 7.47 1.01 -10.45
C ALA A 29 6.22 1.82 -10.04
N LEU A 30 6.10 2.20 -8.76
CA LEU A 30 5.02 3.03 -8.25
C LEU A 30 5.05 4.44 -8.87
N GLN A 31 6.23 5.04 -9.01
CA GLN A 31 6.40 6.33 -9.68
C GLN A 31 6.04 6.26 -11.17
N ALA A 32 6.55 5.23 -11.87
CA ALA A 32 6.22 5.00 -13.27
C ALA A 32 4.72 4.76 -13.50
N PHE A 33 4.04 4.15 -12.52
CA PHE A 33 2.59 3.93 -12.55
C PHE A 33 1.79 5.20 -12.22
N GLY A 34 2.15 5.89 -11.12
CA GLY A 34 1.36 6.95 -10.50
C GLY A 34 1.45 8.32 -11.16
N SER A 35 2.33 8.51 -12.15
CA SER A 35 2.84 9.81 -12.62
C SER A 35 3.81 10.47 -11.63
N ASN A 36 4.87 11.10 -12.15
CA ASN A 36 5.96 11.69 -11.37
C ASN A 36 5.60 13.08 -10.80
N THR A 37 4.46 13.20 -10.13
CA THR A 37 4.16 14.40 -9.33
C THR A 37 5.00 14.41 -8.06
N GLU A 38 5.26 15.59 -7.50
CA GLU A 38 6.01 15.73 -6.25
C GLU A 38 5.36 14.93 -5.10
N ASP A 39 4.03 14.92 -5.03
CA ASP A 39 3.28 14.17 -4.02
C ASP A 39 3.50 12.66 -4.12
N ASN A 40 3.48 12.11 -5.34
CA ASN A 40 3.68 10.67 -5.55
C ASN A 40 5.12 10.25 -5.26
N VAL A 41 6.10 11.06 -5.65
CA VAL A 41 7.51 10.83 -5.31
C VAL A 41 7.70 10.86 -3.79
N ALA A 42 7.12 11.87 -3.12
CA ALA A 42 7.20 11.99 -1.67
C ALA A 42 6.49 10.84 -0.94
N ALA A 43 5.38 10.32 -1.47
CA ALA A 43 4.70 9.14 -0.94
C ALA A 43 5.55 7.87 -1.12
N ALA A 44 6.08 7.63 -2.33
CA ALA A 44 6.92 6.47 -2.62
C ALA A 44 8.15 6.39 -1.69
N GLN A 45 8.81 7.52 -1.43
CA GLN A 45 9.97 7.60 -0.54
C GLN A 45 9.66 7.25 0.93
N ARG A 46 8.39 7.28 1.34
CA ARG A 46 7.96 6.90 2.70
C ARG A 46 7.78 5.41 2.88
N VAL A 47 7.77 4.63 1.80
CA VAL A 47 7.45 3.20 1.83
C VAL A 47 8.71 2.36 1.64
N VAL A 48 8.85 1.28 2.39
CA VAL A 48 9.97 0.32 2.35
C VAL A 48 9.45 -1.10 2.54
N PHE A 49 10.15 -2.09 1.98
CA PHE A 49 10.03 -3.47 2.44
C PHE A 49 10.94 -3.70 3.64
N LYS A 50 10.41 -4.30 4.71
CA LYS A 50 11.21 -4.72 5.87
C LYS A 50 10.55 -5.86 6.64
N ALA A 51 11.35 -6.61 7.38
CA ALA A 51 10.85 -7.65 8.26
C ALA A 51 10.08 -7.04 9.46
N LEU A 52 8.81 -7.40 9.60
CA LEU A 52 7.97 -7.06 10.73
C LEU A 52 7.58 -8.31 11.50
N GLN A 53 7.45 -8.17 12.81
CA GLN A 53 6.85 -9.20 13.66
C GLN A 53 5.35 -9.26 13.39
N ARG A 54 4.81 -10.46 13.22
CA ARG A 54 3.39 -10.72 13.04
C ARG A 54 2.79 -11.35 14.30
N ASP A 55 1.49 -11.15 14.45
CA ASP A 55 0.72 -11.82 15.48
C ASP A 55 0.86 -13.34 15.32
N GLY A 56 1.34 -14.02 16.37
CA GLY A 56 1.69 -15.44 16.32
C GLY A 56 3.19 -15.75 16.34
N GLY A 57 4.06 -14.74 16.42
CA GLY A 57 5.48 -14.91 16.77
C GLY A 57 6.42 -15.20 15.58
N GLY A 58 5.97 -14.96 14.35
CA GLY A 58 6.79 -15.04 13.14
C GLY A 58 7.20 -13.66 12.63
N THR A 59 8.32 -13.59 11.90
CA THR A 59 8.69 -12.43 11.10
C THR A 59 8.29 -12.64 9.65
N ALA A 60 7.65 -11.65 9.04
CA ALA A 60 7.37 -11.62 7.61
C ALA A 60 7.85 -10.30 7.01
N THR A 61 8.31 -10.33 5.76
CA THR A 61 8.61 -9.11 5.02
C THR A 61 7.29 -8.42 4.68
N ALA A 62 7.19 -7.13 4.99
CA ALA A 62 5.98 -6.35 4.82
C ALA A 62 6.27 -5.04 4.09
N LEU A 63 5.27 -4.52 3.40
CA LEU A 63 5.32 -3.19 2.78
C LEU A 63 4.93 -2.17 3.85
N ALA A 64 5.91 -1.41 4.34
CA ALA A 64 5.80 -0.65 5.58
C ALA A 64 6.23 0.81 5.41
N LEU A 65 5.82 1.62 6.39
CA LEU A 65 6.31 2.99 6.50
C LEU A 65 7.77 3.00 6.99
N ASN A 66 8.58 3.90 6.43
CA ASN A 66 9.99 4.02 6.80
C ASN A 66 10.17 4.55 8.23
N SER A 67 9.24 5.38 8.71
CA SER A 67 9.31 6.10 9.99
C SER A 67 8.74 5.32 11.17
N THR A 68 7.99 4.25 10.93
CA THR A 68 7.33 3.44 11.96
C THR A 68 7.43 1.96 11.63
N ASN A 69 7.14 1.05 12.56
CA ASN A 69 7.04 -0.38 12.25
C ASN A 69 5.63 -0.82 11.86
N ALA A 70 4.85 0.08 11.24
CA ALA A 70 3.52 -0.23 10.73
C ALA A 70 3.60 -0.65 9.26
N SER A 71 2.98 -1.79 8.92
CA SER A 71 2.72 -2.11 7.51
C SER A 71 1.60 -1.21 6.97
N LEU A 72 1.59 -0.94 5.68
CA LEU A 72 0.50 -0.20 5.04
C LEU A 72 -0.84 -0.94 5.20
N ALA A 73 -0.81 -2.28 5.11
CA ALA A 73 -1.98 -3.13 5.30
C ALA A 73 -2.55 -2.97 6.72
N ASP A 74 -1.71 -2.98 7.76
CA ASP A 74 -2.17 -2.82 9.15
C ASP A 74 -2.78 -1.43 9.39
N VAL A 75 -2.23 -0.39 8.76
CA VAL A 75 -2.78 0.97 8.86
C VAL A 75 -4.18 1.04 8.23
N LEU A 76 -4.38 0.46 7.04
CA LEU A 76 -5.70 0.43 6.40
C LEU A 76 -6.68 -0.47 7.14
N ASN A 77 -6.22 -1.63 7.62
CA ASN A 77 -7.02 -2.53 8.44
C ASN A 77 -7.48 -1.85 9.74
N ALA A 78 -6.64 -1.02 10.36
CA ALA A 78 -7.02 -0.24 11.55
C ALA A 78 -8.04 0.86 11.26
N ALA A 79 -8.17 1.30 10.02
CA ALA A 79 -9.20 2.24 9.59
C ALA A 79 -10.53 1.53 9.26
N GLU A 80 -10.54 0.20 9.08
CA GLU A 80 -11.76 -0.54 8.79
C GLU A 80 -12.76 -0.45 9.97
N GLY A 81 -14.04 -0.21 9.67
CA GLY A 81 -15.07 0.01 10.68
C GLY A 81 -15.04 1.40 11.33
N THR A 82 -14.12 2.28 10.91
CA THR A 82 -14.18 3.70 11.28
C THR A 82 -15.23 4.42 10.44
N GLU A 83 -15.83 5.46 11.02
CA GLU A 83 -16.80 6.29 10.30
C GLU A 83 -16.15 6.97 9.09
N ILE A 84 -16.88 7.02 7.97
CA ILE A 84 -16.43 7.74 6.77
C ILE A 84 -16.05 9.20 7.14
N PRO A 85 -14.83 9.67 6.82
CA PRO A 85 -14.44 11.05 7.08
C PRO A 85 -15.33 12.04 6.31
N ASP A 86 -15.63 13.21 6.91
CA ASP A 86 -16.48 14.24 6.29
C ASP A 86 -16.01 14.64 4.89
N SER A 87 -14.69 14.79 4.70
CA SER A 87 -14.12 15.12 3.38
C SER A 87 -14.34 14.04 2.33
N VAL A 88 -14.50 12.78 2.73
CA VAL A 88 -14.82 11.67 1.83
C VAL A 88 -16.32 11.66 1.53
N ARG A 89 -17.20 11.90 2.52
CA ARG A 89 -18.64 12.05 2.28
C ARG A 89 -18.95 13.23 1.37
N ASP A 90 -18.26 14.34 1.53
CA ASP A 90 -18.44 15.53 0.70
C ASP A 90 -18.06 15.26 -0.77
N ALA A 91 -17.04 14.42 -1.00
CA ALA A 91 -16.59 14.03 -2.33
C ALA A 91 -17.44 12.90 -2.96
N PHE A 92 -17.99 12.01 -2.14
CA PHE A 92 -18.76 10.82 -2.53
C PHE A 92 -20.03 10.71 -1.66
N PRO A 93 -21.04 11.56 -1.87
CA PRO A 93 -22.21 11.65 -0.99
C PRO A 93 -23.10 10.40 -1.00
N GLU A 94 -23.00 9.57 -2.04
CA GLU A 94 -23.68 8.28 -2.15
C GLU A 94 -22.96 7.13 -1.43
N LEU A 95 -21.72 7.32 -0.97
CA LEU A 95 -20.93 6.29 -0.31
C LEU A 95 -21.50 5.99 1.07
N ASP A 96 -21.97 4.76 1.28
CA ASP A 96 -22.40 4.30 2.59
C ASP A 96 -21.25 3.63 3.37
N GLN A 97 -21.55 3.25 4.62
CA GLN A 97 -20.55 2.67 5.51
C GLN A 97 -20.09 1.28 5.03
N GLU A 98 -20.98 0.50 4.41
CA GLU A 98 -20.63 -0.84 3.92
C GLU A 98 -19.66 -0.73 2.73
N ASP A 99 -19.90 0.22 1.82
CA ASP A 99 -19.00 0.50 0.71
C ASP A 99 -17.64 1.03 1.19
N TRP A 100 -17.63 1.91 2.20
CA TRP A 100 -16.39 2.41 2.79
C TRP A 100 -15.54 1.29 3.39
N ASP A 101 -16.14 0.43 4.20
CA ASP A 101 -15.47 -0.72 4.79
C ASP A 101 -14.98 -1.69 3.71
N ALA A 102 -15.77 -1.89 2.64
CA ALA A 102 -15.39 -2.71 1.50
C ALA A 102 -14.16 -2.16 0.76
N VAL A 103 -14.09 -0.84 0.53
CA VAL A 103 -12.93 -0.19 -0.11
C VAL A 103 -11.66 -0.39 0.72
N LEU A 104 -11.73 -0.15 2.03
CA LEU A 104 -10.60 -0.36 2.94
C LEU A 104 -10.17 -1.82 3.00
N ARG A 105 -11.13 -2.76 3.04
CA ARG A 105 -10.86 -4.20 3.03
C ARG A 105 -10.18 -4.64 1.74
N VAL A 106 -10.68 -4.22 0.58
CA VAL A 106 -10.08 -4.55 -0.72
C VAL A 106 -8.67 -3.96 -0.82
N ALA A 107 -8.47 -2.70 -0.41
CA ALA A 107 -7.15 -2.08 -0.41
C ALA A 107 -6.17 -2.82 0.50
N THR A 108 -6.61 -3.24 1.70
CA THR A 108 -5.82 -4.06 2.62
C THR A 108 -5.41 -5.39 1.99
N LEU A 109 -6.35 -6.12 1.38
CA LEU A 109 -6.07 -7.41 0.72
C LEU A 109 -5.12 -7.26 -0.47
N VAL A 110 -5.27 -6.20 -1.26
CA VAL A 110 -4.35 -5.89 -2.34
C VAL A 110 -2.95 -5.67 -1.79
N LEU A 111 -2.79 -4.84 -0.74
CA LEU A 111 -1.48 -4.59 -0.14
C LEU A 111 -0.84 -5.86 0.41
N ILE A 112 -1.59 -6.71 1.13
CA ILE A 112 -1.11 -8.00 1.63
C ILE A 112 -0.64 -8.89 0.47
N ALA A 113 -1.36 -8.90 -0.66
CA ALA A 113 -0.97 -9.69 -1.82
C ALA A 113 0.33 -9.21 -2.50
N LEU A 114 0.82 -8.00 -2.18
CA LEU A 114 2.10 -7.47 -2.63
C LEU A 114 3.25 -7.76 -1.66
N GLU A 115 2.97 -8.39 -0.51
CA GLU A 115 3.98 -8.75 0.47
C GLU A 115 4.54 -10.16 0.17
N PRO A 116 5.88 -10.33 0.14
CA PRO A 116 6.53 -11.59 -0.25
C PRO A 116 6.60 -12.65 0.85
#